data_AF-M1BM09-F1
#
_entry.id   AF-M1BM09-F1
#
_cell.length_a   1.000
_cell.length_b   1.000
_cell.length_c   1.000
_cell.angle_alpha   90.00
_cell.angle_beta   90.00
_cell.angle_gamma   90.00
#
_symmetry.space_group_name_H-M   'P 1'
#
loop_
_entity.id
_entity.type
_entity.pdbx_description
1 polymer ?
#
loop_
_entity_poly.entity_id
_entity_poly.type
_entity_poly.pdbx_seq_one_letter_code
_entity_poly.pdbx_strand_id
1 'polypeptide(L)'
;MTEKIQRCCEVCGNLSFDDGGDGFFYCTRCGSQAVDIMDTGVDDDDLFNVDGGMYSTSQRRQYCQVSQPVPISQVQLSQHLETLKTFDDYDERNGDDGVGPAVPSDFGSSQISLTYTDYYSEIRLRYVMGLQAMIQMQCKTLVEKFNVSPLIVGLAGPIWLRLLAHENVLSDEWADDVIHESESQTQGEIELSQPTGSQKTEPHNLIGKRAVTIWHKSLRNLIPLPCSLAISFLVCHVAREAILPTDILKWTLEGKLPYFAAFLEIEKQLGPPSRSCPISTSRMFRPIRTVTLQKLESLAASIARKIGLELPSVNFHAIAARYLKHLSLPVEKILPQACQVYEWSMPPELYLSDNDSRLPSRVCVMSILIVTMRILYDLNGGKWELISSCSNNLVSAVENGAGECGFSCNARGAVTEEDSASRDSDPHDSTSVLSKKSNYDASKLLKILEEKYNELSDTYDFSKDLQSYLLYCKNVVFAGLEPAYDDHEEERIIEDFWDFYQSHKVFYFPRD
;
A
#
# COMPACT_ATOMS: atom_id res chain seq x y z
N MET A 1 -10.18 -15.92 -40.51
CA MET A 1 -10.06 -14.46 -40.34
C MET A 1 -10.72 -14.12 -39.03
N THR A 2 -9.93 -13.90 -37.98
CA THR A 2 -10.41 -13.48 -36.67
C THR A 2 -10.68 -11.98 -36.75
N GLU A 3 -11.96 -11.60 -36.87
CA GLU A 3 -12.38 -10.22 -36.65
C GLU A 3 -11.93 -9.82 -35.25
N LYS A 4 -10.89 -8.98 -35.16
CA LYS A 4 -10.59 -8.25 -33.94
C LYS A 4 -11.80 -7.36 -33.70
N ILE A 5 -12.63 -7.72 -32.71
CA ILE A 5 -13.69 -6.84 -32.22
C ILE A 5 -13.01 -5.54 -31.80
N GLN A 6 -13.15 -4.52 -32.65
CA GLN A 6 -12.57 -3.20 -32.43
C GLN A 6 -13.53 -2.48 -31.48
N ARG A 7 -13.17 -2.48 -30.19
CA ARG A 7 -14.00 -1.89 -29.14
C ARG A 7 -14.00 -0.38 -29.28
N CYS A 8 -15.18 0.22 -29.36
CA CYS A 8 -15.38 1.66 -29.45
C CYS A 8 -16.15 2.18 -28.22
N CYS A 9 -15.88 3.42 -27.83
CA CYS A 9 -16.59 4.11 -26.79
C CYS A 9 -18.06 4.28 -27.17
N GLU A 10 -18.97 3.77 -26.36
CA GLU A 10 -20.42 3.84 -26.62
C GLU A 10 -20.96 5.29 -26.67
N VAL A 11 -20.23 6.24 -26.06
CA VAL A 11 -20.63 7.66 -25.99
C VAL A 11 -20.15 8.49 -27.18
N CYS A 12 -18.92 8.25 -27.67
CA CYS A 12 -18.31 9.10 -28.70
C CYS A 12 -17.64 8.34 -29.86
N GLY A 13 -17.74 7.01 -29.89
CA GLY A 13 -17.16 6.15 -30.93
C GLY A 13 -15.63 6.03 -30.91
N ASN A 14 -14.93 6.73 -30.02
CA ASN A 14 -13.46 6.69 -29.93
C ASN A 14 -12.96 5.29 -29.56
N LEU A 15 -11.82 4.90 -30.13
CA LEU A 15 -11.25 3.55 -29.99
C LEU A 15 -10.22 3.43 -28.87
N SER A 16 -9.73 4.56 -28.38
CA SER A 16 -8.62 4.61 -27.42
C SER A 16 -9.14 4.80 -26.00
N PHE A 17 -8.77 3.89 -25.10
CA PHE A 17 -9.07 3.93 -23.67
C PHE A 17 -7.77 3.99 -22.88
N ASP A 18 -7.75 4.84 -21.86
CA ASP A 18 -6.66 4.92 -20.89
C ASP A 18 -7.10 4.27 -19.58
N ASP A 19 -6.17 3.64 -18.88
CA ASP A 19 -6.37 3.21 -17.50
C ASP A 19 -6.63 4.42 -16.61
N GLY A 20 -7.74 4.38 -15.87
CA GLY A 20 -8.09 5.39 -14.89
C GLY A 20 -7.14 5.38 -13.70
N GLY A 21 -6.60 4.22 -13.30
CA GLY A 21 -5.84 4.00 -12.07
C GLY A 21 -6.70 3.64 -10.85
N ASP A 22 -8.01 3.44 -11.05
CA ASP A 22 -9.03 3.07 -10.05
C ASP A 22 -9.71 1.71 -10.34
N GLY A 23 -9.24 1.01 -11.35
CA GLY A 23 -9.69 -0.32 -11.76
C GLY A 23 -10.52 -0.28 -13.04
N PHE A 24 -10.81 0.93 -13.55
CA PHE A 24 -11.65 1.14 -14.71
C PHE A 24 -10.90 1.86 -15.82
N PHE A 25 -11.31 1.57 -17.05
CA PHE A 25 -10.78 2.22 -18.23
C PHE A 25 -11.69 3.35 -18.67
N TYR A 26 -11.09 4.44 -19.15
CA TYR A 26 -11.81 5.63 -19.57
C TYR A 26 -11.46 5.99 -20.99
N CYS A 27 -12.47 6.35 -21.78
CA CYS A 27 -12.27 6.85 -23.12
C CYS A 27 -11.34 8.07 -23.10
N THR A 28 -10.24 8.01 -23.85
CA THR A 28 -9.24 9.09 -23.92
C THR A 28 -9.77 10.43 -24.46
N ARG A 29 -10.95 10.41 -25.08
CA ARG A 29 -11.57 11.57 -25.72
C ARG A 29 -12.65 12.21 -24.85
N CYS A 30 -13.72 11.47 -24.53
CA CYS A 30 -14.84 11.99 -23.73
C CYS A 30 -14.73 11.64 -22.23
N GLY A 31 -13.76 10.83 -21.82
CA GLY A 31 -13.57 10.45 -20.42
C GLY A 31 -14.69 9.60 -19.83
N SER A 32 -15.58 9.04 -20.66
CA SER A 32 -16.60 8.08 -20.21
C SER A 32 -15.95 6.75 -19.80
N GLN A 33 -16.47 6.13 -18.75
CA GLN A 33 -16.01 4.81 -18.30
C GLN A 33 -16.38 3.74 -19.32
N ALA A 34 -15.47 2.80 -19.57
CA ALA A 34 -15.74 1.58 -20.34
C ALA A 34 -16.56 0.61 -19.47
N VAL A 35 -17.63 0.06 -20.04
CA VAL A 35 -18.54 -0.86 -19.32
C VAL A 35 -17.97 -2.30 -19.33
N ASP A 36 -17.17 -2.64 -20.33
CA ASP A 36 -16.73 -4.00 -20.64
C ASP A 36 -15.24 -4.26 -20.40
N ILE A 37 -14.53 -3.30 -19.76
CA ILE A 37 -13.10 -3.38 -19.46
C ILE A 37 -12.86 -2.92 -18.02
N MET A 38 -12.35 -3.83 -17.19
CA MET A 38 -11.93 -3.55 -15.81
C MET A 38 -10.59 -4.26 -15.53
N ASP A 39 -9.68 -3.58 -14.82
CA ASP A 39 -8.48 -4.21 -14.29
C ASP A 39 -8.84 -4.95 -13.01
N THR A 40 -8.61 -6.26 -12.99
CA THR A 40 -8.85 -7.11 -11.83
C THR A 40 -7.71 -7.05 -10.80
N GLY A 41 -6.66 -6.27 -11.05
CA GLY A 41 -5.59 -6.01 -10.09
C GLY A 41 -4.66 -7.20 -9.82
N VAL A 42 -4.66 -8.21 -10.70
CA VAL A 42 -3.83 -9.42 -10.55
C VAL A 42 -2.36 -9.05 -10.74
N ASP A 43 -1.54 -9.33 -9.74
CA ASP A 43 -0.11 -9.08 -9.78
C ASP A 43 0.58 -10.05 -10.76
N ASP A 44 1.45 -9.53 -11.62
CA ASP A 44 2.19 -10.38 -12.57
C ASP A 44 3.21 -11.27 -11.83
N ASP A 45 3.62 -10.86 -10.62
CA ASP A 45 4.53 -11.62 -9.75
C ASP A 45 3.83 -12.84 -9.10
N ASP A 46 2.49 -12.80 -8.91
CA ASP A 46 1.70 -13.95 -8.44
C ASP A 46 1.57 -15.03 -9.51
N LEU A 47 1.86 -14.71 -10.78
CA LEU A 47 1.88 -15.67 -11.88
C LEU A 47 3.08 -16.62 -11.81
N PHE A 48 4.14 -16.24 -11.09
CA PHE A 48 5.40 -16.99 -10.97
C PHE A 48 5.62 -17.64 -9.60
N ASN A 49 4.70 -17.45 -8.65
CA ASN A 49 4.71 -18.20 -7.38
C ASN A 49 4.28 -19.65 -7.63
N VAL A 50 5.16 -20.59 -7.29
CA VAL A 50 5.14 -22.02 -7.66
C VAL A 50 4.00 -22.84 -7.00
N ASP A 51 3.03 -22.22 -6.32
CA ASP A 51 1.99 -22.94 -5.57
C ASP A 51 0.57 -22.34 -5.67
N GLY A 52 0.20 -21.75 -6.81
CA GLY A 52 -1.17 -21.26 -7.08
C GLY A 52 -1.63 -21.60 -8.49
N GLY A 53 -2.69 -22.40 -8.62
CA GLY A 53 -3.08 -23.09 -9.86
C GLY A 53 -3.45 -22.20 -11.05
N MET A 54 -3.05 -22.66 -12.24
CA MET A 54 -3.52 -22.18 -13.54
C MET A 54 -5.06 -22.28 -13.65
N TYR A 55 -5.76 -21.15 -13.73
CA TYR A 55 -7.15 -21.13 -14.20
C TYR A 55 -7.19 -20.75 -15.68
N SER A 56 -7.88 -21.60 -16.46
CA SER A 56 -8.06 -21.49 -17.91
C SER A 56 -8.81 -20.22 -18.31
N THR A 57 -8.17 -19.40 -19.15
CA THR A 57 -8.71 -18.21 -19.83
C THR A 57 -9.77 -18.56 -20.88
N SER A 58 -10.97 -18.98 -20.46
CA SER A 58 -12.10 -19.14 -21.38
C SER A 58 -13.47 -19.24 -20.70
N GLN A 59 -13.89 -18.24 -19.92
CA GLN A 59 -15.32 -18.03 -19.63
C GLN A 59 -15.67 -16.54 -19.68
N ARG A 60 -16.06 -16.08 -20.88
CA ARG A 60 -16.78 -14.82 -21.06
C ARG A 60 -18.15 -14.95 -20.37
N ARG A 61 -18.45 -14.11 -19.39
CA ARG A 61 -19.85 -13.80 -19.05
C ARG A 61 -20.37 -12.85 -20.13
N GLN A 62 -21.15 -13.39 -21.07
CA GLN A 62 -21.99 -12.58 -21.96
C GLN A 62 -23.11 -11.99 -21.11
N TYR A 63 -23.10 -10.68 -20.90
CA TYR A 63 -24.24 -9.96 -20.35
C TYR A 63 -25.26 -9.76 -21.48
N CYS A 64 -26.50 -10.21 -21.27
CA CYS A 64 -27.60 -9.98 -22.20
C CYS A 64 -27.98 -8.49 -22.19
N GLN A 65 -27.95 -7.85 -23.36
CA GLN A 65 -28.52 -6.52 -23.55
C GLN A 65 -30.05 -6.59 -23.46
N VAL A 66 -30.65 -5.73 -22.63
CA VAL A 66 -32.03 -5.27 -22.83
C VAL A 66 -32.02 -3.74 -22.75
N SER A 67 -32.08 -3.12 -23.93
CA SER A 67 -32.21 -1.67 -24.09
C SER A 67 -33.68 -1.28 -24.02
N GLN A 68 -34.07 -0.28 -23.22
CA GLN A 68 -35.06 0.75 -23.59
C GLN A 68 -34.83 2.07 -22.82
N PRO A 69 -34.97 3.25 -23.45
CA PRO A 69 -34.83 4.56 -22.79
C PRO A 69 -36.20 5.16 -22.41
N VAL A 70 -36.32 5.76 -21.21
CA VAL A 70 -37.48 6.59 -20.81
C VAL A 70 -36.99 7.78 -19.97
N PRO A 71 -37.56 9.01 -20.13
CA PRO A 71 -36.91 10.25 -19.73
C PRO A 71 -37.16 10.66 -18.28
N ILE A 72 -36.17 11.38 -17.72
CA ILE A 72 -36.13 11.90 -16.34
C ILE A 72 -37.06 13.11 -16.20
N SER A 73 -38.05 13.00 -15.31
CA SER A 73 -38.81 14.11 -14.75
C SER A 73 -38.40 14.38 -13.29
N GLN A 74 -37.73 15.51 -13.09
CA GLN A 74 -37.91 16.50 -12.01
C GLN A 74 -38.63 16.06 -10.70
N VAL A 75 -37.98 16.23 -9.53
CA VAL A 75 -38.27 17.27 -8.49
C VAL A 75 -37.63 16.95 -7.12
N GLN A 76 -36.80 17.90 -6.66
CA GLN A 76 -36.51 18.50 -5.32
C GLN A 76 -36.68 17.72 -3.99
N LEU A 77 -35.67 17.84 -3.11
CA LEU A 77 -35.65 18.72 -1.91
C LEU A 77 -34.24 18.64 -1.24
N SER A 78 -33.43 19.71 -1.25
CA SER A 78 -33.29 20.77 -0.22
C SER A 78 -32.33 20.41 0.93
N GLN A 79 -31.15 21.02 0.96
CA GLN A 79 -30.80 22.20 1.79
C GLN A 79 -30.37 21.84 3.22
N HIS A 80 -29.06 21.88 3.48
CA HIS A 80 -28.47 22.55 4.65
C HIS A 80 -26.94 22.39 4.63
N LEU A 81 -26.22 23.45 4.27
CA LEU A 81 -24.83 23.70 4.70
C LEU A 81 -24.38 25.11 4.23
N GLU A 82 -24.88 26.12 4.93
CA GLU A 82 -24.24 27.43 5.00
C GLU A 82 -23.97 27.73 6.47
N THR A 83 -22.80 27.35 6.96
CA THR A 83 -22.14 28.07 8.06
C THR A 83 -20.65 27.78 7.97
N LEU A 84 -19.84 28.82 8.19
CA LEU A 84 -18.37 28.85 8.24
C LEU A 84 -17.66 29.32 6.95
N LYS A 85 -17.98 30.55 6.55
CA LYS A 85 -16.97 31.50 6.05
C LYS A 85 -17.09 32.78 6.86
N THR A 86 -16.23 32.95 7.85
CA THR A 86 -15.98 34.22 8.52
C THR A 86 -14.48 34.41 8.49
N PHE A 87 -14.02 35.39 7.73
CA PHE A 87 -12.88 36.28 7.98
C PHE A 87 -12.72 37.14 6.72
N ASP A 88 -13.34 38.32 6.74
CA ASP A 88 -12.63 39.61 6.61
C ASP A 88 -13.66 40.74 6.58
N ASP A 89 -13.82 41.38 7.74
CA ASP A 89 -14.48 42.67 7.92
C ASP A 89 -13.49 43.77 7.50
N TYR A 90 -13.88 44.61 6.53
CA TYR A 90 -13.58 46.03 6.56
C TYR A 90 -14.83 46.83 6.21
N ASP A 91 -15.24 47.60 7.21
CA ASP A 91 -16.44 48.41 7.36
C ASP A 91 -16.33 49.71 6.51
N GLU A 92 -17.30 49.99 5.64
CA GLU A 92 -17.64 51.37 5.26
C GLU A 92 -19.14 51.57 5.32
N ARG A 93 -19.57 52.28 6.37
CA ARG A 93 -20.94 52.71 6.61
C ARG A 93 -21.41 53.67 5.52
N ASN A 94 -22.58 53.40 4.96
CA ASN A 94 -23.58 54.43 4.67
C ASN A 94 -24.96 53.84 4.97
N GLY A 95 -25.67 54.47 5.90
CA GLY A 95 -27.07 54.19 6.16
C GLY A 95 -27.94 55.02 5.20
N ASP A 96 -28.93 54.37 4.61
CA ASP A 96 -30.14 55.05 4.16
C ASP A 96 -31.32 54.06 4.12
N ASP A 97 -32.48 54.60 4.44
CA ASP A 97 -33.74 53.93 4.72
C ASP A 97 -34.46 53.42 3.46
N GLY A 98 -35.29 52.40 3.66
CA GLY A 98 -36.65 52.41 3.12
C GLY A 98 -36.88 52.04 1.66
N VAL A 99 -37.29 50.77 1.48
CA VAL A 99 -38.23 50.29 0.45
C VAL A 99 -37.72 50.31 -1.01
N GLY A 100 -37.15 49.19 -1.45
CA GLY A 100 -36.94 48.82 -2.85
C GLY A 100 -37.43 47.38 -3.11
N PRO A 101 -37.87 47.03 -4.33
CA PRO A 101 -38.96 46.08 -4.55
C PRO A 101 -38.57 44.63 -4.26
N ALA A 102 -39.51 43.87 -3.68
CA ALA A 102 -39.48 42.42 -3.69
C ALA A 102 -39.56 41.95 -5.15
N VAL A 103 -38.41 41.65 -5.74
CA VAL A 103 -38.33 40.97 -7.03
C VAL A 103 -38.79 39.52 -6.79
N PRO A 104 -39.78 39.01 -7.55
CA PRO A 104 -40.19 37.61 -7.44
C PRO A 104 -39.01 36.70 -7.77
N SER A 105 -38.77 35.69 -6.94
CA SER A 105 -37.71 34.67 -7.09
C SER A 105 -37.91 33.73 -8.29
N ASP A 106 -38.60 34.19 -9.35
CA ASP A 106 -39.11 33.37 -10.46
C ASP A 106 -38.47 33.72 -11.82
N PHE A 107 -37.33 34.42 -11.80
CA PHE A 107 -36.45 34.54 -12.96
C PHE A 107 -35.12 33.87 -12.64
N GLY A 108 -34.93 32.69 -13.23
CA GLY A 108 -33.68 31.97 -13.44
C GLY A 108 -32.65 32.10 -12.32
N SER A 109 -32.41 31.00 -11.58
CA SER A 109 -31.13 30.86 -10.91
C SER A 109 -30.05 31.20 -11.92
N SER A 110 -29.33 32.30 -11.68
CA SER A 110 -28.20 32.71 -12.49
C SER A 110 -27.34 31.46 -12.58
N GLN A 111 -27.32 30.80 -13.74
CA GLN A 111 -26.43 29.69 -13.97
C GLN A 111 -25.05 30.31 -13.86
N ILE A 112 -24.42 30.20 -12.68
CA ILE A 112 -23.05 30.64 -12.49
C ILE A 112 -22.26 29.82 -13.50
N SER A 113 -21.89 30.47 -14.61
CA SER A 113 -21.08 29.85 -15.64
C SER A 113 -19.73 29.63 -15.01
N LEU A 114 -19.39 28.38 -14.78
CA LEU A 114 -18.08 28.01 -14.26
C LEU A 114 -17.00 28.53 -15.22
N THR A 115 -16.01 29.19 -14.65
CA THR A 115 -14.86 29.67 -15.40
C THR A 115 -13.82 28.55 -15.55
N TYR A 116 -12.92 28.70 -16.53
CA TYR A 116 -11.78 27.80 -16.70
C TYR A 116 -10.97 27.64 -15.39
N THR A 117 -10.79 28.74 -14.65
CA THR A 117 -10.11 28.78 -13.36
C THR A 117 -10.81 27.98 -12.27
N ASP A 118 -12.14 28.01 -12.22
CA ASP A 118 -12.91 27.25 -11.23
C ASP A 118 -12.66 25.74 -11.37
N TYR A 119 -12.49 25.24 -12.60
CA TYR A 119 -12.25 23.81 -12.83
C TYR A 119 -10.89 23.36 -12.33
N TYR A 120 -9.79 23.95 -12.82
CA TYR A 120 -8.46 23.46 -12.45
C TYR A 120 -8.14 23.71 -10.97
N SER A 121 -8.62 24.83 -10.40
CA SER A 121 -8.37 25.15 -9.00
C SER A 121 -9.04 24.15 -8.06
N GLU A 122 -10.30 23.80 -8.32
CA GLU A 122 -11.05 22.84 -7.52
C GLU A 122 -10.48 21.42 -7.69
N ILE A 123 -10.15 20.99 -8.91
CA ILE A 123 -9.54 19.66 -9.16
C ILE A 123 -8.22 19.53 -8.41
N ARG A 124 -7.36 20.55 -8.53
CA ARG A 124 -6.07 20.62 -7.82
C ARG A 124 -6.26 20.57 -6.32
N LEU A 125 -7.10 21.44 -5.77
CA LEU A 125 -7.32 21.56 -4.33
C LEU A 125 -7.90 20.25 -3.77
N ARG A 126 -8.92 19.69 -4.42
CA ARG A 126 -9.55 18.45 -3.99
C ARG A 126 -8.57 17.28 -4.00
N TYR A 127 -7.73 17.16 -5.03
CA TYR A 127 -6.71 16.11 -5.10
C TYR A 127 -5.66 16.24 -3.99
N VAL A 128 -5.10 17.44 -3.82
CA VAL A 128 -4.09 17.72 -2.80
C VAL A 128 -4.65 17.50 -1.39
N MET A 129 -5.85 17.99 -1.11
CA MET A 129 -6.51 17.80 0.18
C MET A 129 -6.87 16.33 0.43
N GLY A 130 -7.29 15.58 -0.59
CA GLY A 130 -7.59 14.15 -0.45
C GLY A 130 -6.34 13.32 -0.11
N LEU A 131 -5.22 13.56 -0.79
CA LEU A 131 -3.94 12.92 -0.45
C LEU A 131 -3.46 13.33 0.96
N GLN A 132 -3.62 14.60 1.33
CA GLN A 132 -3.33 15.05 2.68
C GLN A 132 -4.18 14.31 3.73
N ALA A 133 -5.47 14.14 3.47
CA ALA A 133 -6.37 13.37 4.33
C ALA A 133 -5.93 11.90 4.44
N MET A 134 -5.49 11.26 3.33
CA MET A 134 -4.91 9.92 3.37
C MET A 134 -3.71 9.83 4.30
N ILE A 135 -2.74 10.75 4.17
CA ILE A 135 -1.54 10.78 5.02
C ILE A 135 -1.92 10.99 6.49
N GLN A 136 -2.85 11.90 6.78
CA GLN A 136 -3.32 12.17 8.14
C GLN A 136 -4.01 10.95 8.77
N MET A 137 -4.90 10.27 8.03
CA MET A 137 -5.55 9.03 8.48
C MET A 137 -4.53 7.92 8.73
N GLN A 138 -3.53 7.78 7.87
CA GLN A 138 -2.45 6.80 8.02
C GLN A 138 -1.61 7.11 9.27
N CYS A 139 -1.14 8.34 9.44
CA CYS A 139 -0.36 8.75 10.62
C CYS A 139 -1.16 8.60 11.92
N LYS A 140 -2.43 9.00 11.94
CA LYS A 140 -3.32 8.81 13.09
C LYS A 140 -3.43 7.32 13.46
N THR A 141 -3.65 6.47 12.47
CA THR A 141 -3.74 5.02 12.68
C THR A 141 -2.43 4.42 13.19
N LEU A 142 -1.29 4.88 12.67
CA LEU A 142 0.05 4.47 13.14
C LEU A 142 0.25 4.79 14.62
N VAL A 143 -0.15 5.97 15.07
CA VAL A 143 -0.06 6.34 16.49
C VAL A 143 -1.05 5.56 17.34
N GLU A 144 -2.33 5.55 16.97
CA GLU A 144 -3.42 5.00 17.81
C GLU A 144 -3.44 3.48 17.87
N LYS A 145 -3.23 2.79 16.74
CA LYS A 145 -3.35 1.33 16.66
C LYS A 145 -2.00 0.61 16.72
N PHE A 146 -0.94 1.23 16.21
CA PHE A 146 0.38 0.61 16.08
C PHE A 146 1.42 1.16 17.07
N ASN A 147 1.01 2.08 17.96
CA ASN A 147 1.85 2.66 19.02
C ASN A 147 3.15 3.31 18.50
N VAL A 148 3.11 3.87 17.28
CA VAL A 148 4.22 4.67 16.75
C VAL A 148 4.28 6.01 17.46
N SER A 149 5.47 6.58 17.69
CA SER A 149 5.61 7.87 18.37
C SER A 149 4.75 8.96 17.72
N PRO A 150 4.00 9.76 18.50
CA PRO A 150 3.24 10.91 17.99
C PRO A 150 4.07 11.96 17.25
N LEU A 151 5.41 11.92 17.37
CA LEU A 151 6.33 12.78 16.63
C LEU A 151 6.09 12.72 15.11
N ILE A 152 5.66 11.58 14.57
CA ILE A 152 5.42 11.42 13.14
C ILE A 152 4.38 12.41 12.60
N VAL A 153 3.40 12.80 13.43
CA VAL A 153 2.34 13.75 13.03
C VAL A 153 2.92 15.14 12.78
N GLY A 154 3.90 15.55 13.60
CA GLY A 154 4.61 16.82 13.42
C GLY A 154 5.57 16.82 12.23
N LEU A 155 6.08 15.66 11.83
CA LEU A 155 7.01 15.51 10.69
C LEU A 155 6.29 15.42 9.34
N ALA A 156 5.07 14.85 9.31
CA ALA A 156 4.32 14.61 8.07
C ALA A 156 3.99 15.90 7.31
N GLY A 157 3.51 16.93 8.02
CA GLY A 157 3.12 18.21 7.40
C GLY A 157 4.25 18.89 6.63
N PRO A 158 5.42 19.16 7.25
CA PRO A 158 6.56 19.76 6.56
C PRO A 158 7.06 18.95 5.36
N ILE A 159 7.10 17.61 5.47
CA ILE A 159 7.52 16.74 4.36
C ILE A 159 6.53 16.83 3.19
N TRP A 160 5.23 16.76 3.47
CA TRP A 160 4.17 16.88 2.48
C TRP A 160 4.21 18.24 1.76
N LEU A 161 4.29 19.34 2.51
CA LEU A 161 4.31 20.68 1.94
C LEU A 161 5.56 20.93 1.08
N ARG A 162 6.74 20.42 1.50
CA ARG A 162 7.95 20.52 0.67
C ARG A 162 7.85 19.69 -0.61
N LEU A 163 7.19 18.54 -0.57
CA LEU A 163 6.94 17.75 -1.78
C LEU A 163 6.01 18.51 -2.75
N LEU A 164 4.93 19.11 -2.24
CA LEU A 164 4.04 19.93 -3.06
C LEU A 164 4.76 21.12 -3.71
N ALA A 165 5.66 21.77 -2.97
CA ALA A 165 6.48 22.86 -3.49
C ALA A 165 7.47 22.38 -4.56
N HIS A 166 8.10 21.22 -4.36
CA HIS A 166 9.03 20.64 -5.34
C HIS A 166 8.34 20.25 -6.65
N GLU A 167 7.16 19.63 -6.59
CA GLU A 167 6.41 19.22 -7.79
C GLU A 167 5.70 20.40 -8.48
N ASN A 168 5.77 21.61 -7.90
CA ASN A 168 5.20 22.85 -8.43
C ASN A 168 3.69 22.78 -8.78
N VAL A 169 2.95 21.86 -8.14
CA VAL A 169 1.52 21.61 -8.41
C VAL A 169 0.66 22.83 -8.07
N LEU A 170 1.08 23.61 -7.08
CA LEU A 170 0.37 24.82 -6.63
C LEU A 170 0.75 26.09 -7.42
N SER A 171 1.61 25.99 -8.44
CA SER A 171 1.91 27.11 -9.34
C SER A 171 0.67 27.61 -10.06
N ASP A 172 0.61 28.90 -10.34
CA ASP A 172 -0.45 29.49 -11.15
C ASP A 172 -0.38 29.02 -12.62
N GLU A 173 0.81 28.72 -13.12
CA GLU A 173 1.07 28.30 -14.50
C GLU A 173 0.80 26.80 -14.73
N TRP A 174 0.70 26.00 -13.67
CA TRP A 174 0.59 24.54 -13.75
C TRP A 174 -0.54 24.06 -14.67
N ALA A 175 -1.72 24.69 -14.58
CA ALA A 175 -2.88 24.27 -15.35
C ALA A 175 -2.67 24.42 -16.86
N ASP A 176 -2.03 25.52 -17.27
CA ASP A 176 -1.79 25.82 -18.68
C ASP A 176 -0.62 25.00 -19.24
N ASP A 177 0.46 24.84 -18.45
CA ASP A 177 1.60 23.99 -18.80
C ASP A 177 1.18 22.55 -19.11
N VAL A 178 0.29 22.00 -18.26
CA VAL A 178 -0.23 20.63 -18.42
C VAL A 178 -1.07 20.48 -19.70
N ILE A 179 -1.82 21.51 -20.07
CA ILE A 179 -2.59 21.50 -21.32
C ILE A 179 -1.66 21.57 -22.52
N HIS A 180 -0.69 22.48 -22.50
CA HIS A 180 0.31 22.60 -23.57
C HIS A 180 1.14 21.32 -23.75
N GLU A 181 1.55 20.67 -22.66
CA GLU A 181 2.25 19.39 -22.73
C GLU A 181 1.37 18.33 -23.40
N SER A 182 0.09 18.22 -23.02
CA SER A 182 -0.86 17.27 -23.63
C SER A 182 -1.06 17.50 -25.13
N GLU A 183 -1.07 18.76 -25.55
CA GLU A 183 -1.17 19.15 -26.95
C GLU A 183 0.09 18.80 -27.74
N SER A 184 1.27 19.01 -27.14
CA SER A 184 2.56 18.70 -27.78
C SER A 184 2.79 17.21 -28.04
N GLN A 185 2.24 16.34 -27.19
CA GLN A 185 2.43 14.88 -27.27
C GLN A 185 1.59 14.21 -28.36
N THR A 186 0.59 14.89 -28.93
CA THR A 186 -0.33 14.29 -29.92
C THR A 186 -0.07 14.86 -31.31
N GLN A 187 0.77 14.21 -32.11
CA GLN A 187 0.93 14.53 -33.54
C GLN A 187 -0.08 13.71 -34.37
N GLY A 188 -1.18 14.34 -34.80
CA GLY A 188 -2.21 13.72 -35.65
C GLY A 188 -3.35 14.67 -36.00
N GLU A 189 -4.11 14.36 -37.05
CA GLU A 189 -5.18 15.20 -37.60
C GLU A 189 -6.22 15.60 -36.54
N ILE A 190 -6.56 16.89 -36.55
CA ILE A 190 -7.58 17.50 -35.69
C ILE A 190 -8.96 17.04 -36.17
N GLU A 191 -9.43 15.89 -35.68
CA GLU A 191 -10.84 15.55 -35.83
C GLU A 191 -11.66 16.38 -34.84
N LEU A 192 -12.27 17.46 -35.34
CA LEU A 192 -13.27 18.26 -34.61
C LEU A 192 -14.59 17.47 -34.50
N SER A 193 -14.66 16.48 -33.61
CA SER A 193 -15.95 15.88 -33.25
C SER A 193 -16.57 16.66 -32.10
N GLN A 194 -17.81 17.09 -32.29
CA GLN A 194 -18.52 17.91 -31.32
C GLN A 194 -18.76 17.14 -30.01
N PRO A 195 -18.54 17.76 -28.83
CA PRO A 195 -18.83 17.13 -27.55
C PRO A 195 -20.32 16.82 -27.41
N THR A 196 -20.67 15.60 -27.02
CA THR A 196 -22.04 15.15 -26.76
C THR A 196 -22.41 15.26 -25.28
N GLY A 197 -23.62 15.76 -24.97
CA GLY A 197 -24.21 15.70 -23.61
C GLY A 197 -23.78 16.80 -22.61
N SER A 198 -23.82 16.47 -21.31
CA SER A 198 -23.52 17.35 -20.17
C SER A 198 -22.07 17.85 -20.10
N GLN A 199 -21.18 17.22 -20.88
CA GLN A 199 -19.75 17.52 -20.95
C GLN A 199 -19.43 18.76 -21.81
N LYS A 200 -20.42 19.32 -22.52
CA LYS A 200 -20.25 20.53 -23.36
C LYS A 200 -19.79 21.76 -22.59
N THR A 201 -20.09 21.84 -21.29
CA THR A 201 -19.74 23.01 -20.47
C THR A 201 -18.32 22.95 -19.92
N GLU A 202 -17.65 21.80 -20.02
CA GLU A 202 -16.30 21.64 -19.50
C GLU A 202 -15.24 22.19 -20.47
N PRO A 203 -14.09 22.66 -19.95
CA PRO A 203 -12.98 23.08 -20.80
C PRO A 203 -12.36 21.91 -21.56
N HIS A 204 -11.98 22.16 -22.81
CA HIS A 204 -11.32 21.21 -23.70
C HIS A 204 -10.05 21.84 -24.26
N ASN A 205 -9.04 21.02 -24.54
CA ASN A 205 -7.82 21.47 -25.23
C ASN A 205 -8.08 21.63 -26.75
N LEU A 206 -7.08 22.10 -27.50
CA LEU A 206 -7.18 22.33 -28.95
C LEU A 206 -7.49 21.06 -29.77
N ILE A 207 -7.23 19.88 -29.20
CA ILE A 207 -7.48 18.56 -29.82
C ILE A 207 -8.89 18.03 -29.47
N GLY A 208 -9.63 18.72 -28.59
CA GLY A 208 -10.95 18.30 -28.14
C GLY A 208 -10.92 17.24 -27.03
N LYS A 209 -9.82 17.07 -26.32
CA LYS A 209 -9.74 16.27 -25.07
C LYS A 209 -10.23 17.11 -23.89
N ARG A 210 -10.93 16.47 -22.94
CA ARG A 210 -11.42 17.13 -21.71
C ARG A 210 -10.28 17.58 -20.81
N ALA A 211 -10.12 18.89 -20.58
CA ALA A 211 -9.06 19.46 -19.75
C ALA A 211 -9.08 18.90 -18.31
N VAL A 212 -10.28 18.69 -17.75
CA VAL A 212 -10.50 18.05 -16.43
C VAL A 212 -9.76 16.72 -16.31
N THR A 213 -9.80 15.89 -17.35
CA THR A 213 -9.13 14.58 -17.35
C THR A 213 -7.62 14.69 -17.47
N ILE A 214 -7.14 15.69 -18.23
CA ILE A 214 -5.70 15.95 -18.42
C ILE A 214 -5.09 16.41 -17.09
N TRP A 215 -5.71 17.39 -16.42
CA TRP A 215 -5.27 17.88 -15.12
C TRP A 215 -5.23 16.77 -14.06
N HIS A 216 -6.29 15.97 -13.96
CA HIS A 216 -6.32 14.83 -13.04
C HIS A 216 -5.20 13.81 -13.33
N LYS A 217 -4.98 13.48 -14.61
CA LYS A 217 -3.90 12.55 -15.00
C LYS A 217 -2.52 13.12 -14.65
N SER A 218 -2.31 14.42 -14.88
CA SER A 218 -1.08 15.11 -14.47
C SER A 218 -0.85 15.02 -12.97
N LEU A 219 -1.88 15.31 -12.15
CA LEU A 219 -1.79 15.19 -10.69
C LEU A 219 -1.43 13.78 -10.23
N ARG A 220 -2.08 12.76 -10.80
CA ARG A 220 -1.80 11.34 -10.55
C ARG A 220 -0.39 10.92 -10.91
N ASN A 221 0.20 11.55 -11.93
CA ASN A 221 1.56 11.26 -12.37
C ASN A 221 2.61 11.97 -11.50
N LEU A 222 2.36 13.24 -11.15
CA LEU A 222 3.26 14.05 -10.32
C LEU A 222 3.31 13.52 -8.88
N ILE A 223 2.13 13.23 -8.30
CA ILE A 223 2.00 12.75 -6.92
C ILE A 223 1.07 11.53 -6.88
N PRO A 224 1.58 10.33 -7.22
CA PRO A 224 0.80 9.10 -7.16
C PRO A 224 0.27 8.78 -5.75
N LEU A 225 -0.84 8.04 -5.65
CA LEU A 225 -1.40 7.59 -4.36
C LEU A 225 -0.38 6.85 -3.45
N PRO A 226 0.54 5.99 -3.97
CA PRO A 226 1.60 5.39 -3.16
C PRO A 226 2.50 6.38 -2.40
N CYS A 227 2.57 7.65 -2.81
CA CYS A 227 3.27 8.68 -2.06
C CYS A 227 2.70 8.84 -0.64
N SER A 228 1.42 8.58 -0.41
CA SER A 228 0.85 8.65 0.95
C SER A 228 1.51 7.62 1.87
N LEU A 229 1.68 6.37 1.39
CA LEU A 229 2.31 5.29 2.13
C LEU A 229 3.82 5.53 2.27
N ALA A 230 4.46 6.04 1.23
CA ALA A 230 5.89 6.36 1.27
C ALA A 230 6.19 7.48 2.27
N ILE A 231 5.35 8.52 2.34
CA ILE A 231 5.47 9.58 3.35
C ILE A 231 5.23 9.00 4.76
N SER A 232 4.20 8.16 4.93
CA SER A 232 3.91 7.50 6.20
C SER A 232 5.06 6.61 6.68
N PHE A 233 5.75 5.90 5.78
CA PHE A 233 6.96 5.16 6.10
C PHE A 233 8.15 6.09 6.40
N LEU A 234 8.33 7.13 5.59
CA LEU A 234 9.43 8.10 5.71
C LEU A 234 9.41 8.82 7.06
N VAL A 235 8.24 9.27 7.53
CA VAL A 235 8.13 9.94 8.85
C VAL A 235 8.51 9.01 9.99
N CYS A 236 8.17 7.72 9.91
CA CYS A 236 8.59 6.71 10.88
C CYS A 236 10.11 6.54 10.86
N HIS A 237 10.72 6.46 9.68
CA HIS A 237 12.18 6.36 9.52
C HIS A 237 12.90 7.58 10.12
N VAL A 238 12.42 8.80 9.82
CA VAL A 238 12.98 10.04 10.38
C VAL A 238 12.80 10.11 11.90
N ALA A 239 11.67 9.62 12.41
CA ALA A 239 11.41 9.50 13.84
C ALA A 239 12.21 8.37 14.53
N ARG A 240 13.08 7.65 13.79
CA ARG A 240 13.90 6.53 14.28
C ARG A 240 13.07 5.35 14.79
N GLU A 241 11.85 5.20 14.28
CA GLU A 241 10.96 4.10 14.64
C GLU A 241 11.40 2.79 13.99
N ALA A 242 11.19 1.67 14.67
CA ALA A 242 11.54 0.34 14.17
C ALA A 242 10.48 -0.24 13.22
N ILE A 243 9.87 0.60 12.39
CA ILE A 243 8.82 0.25 11.42
C ILE A 243 9.48 -0.10 10.09
N LEU A 244 9.03 -1.21 9.49
CA LEU A 244 9.56 -1.74 8.25
C LEU A 244 8.57 -1.50 7.10
N PRO A 245 9.04 -1.45 5.84
CA PRO A 245 8.16 -1.44 4.67
C PRO A 245 7.16 -2.61 4.67
N THR A 246 7.57 -3.78 5.21
CA THR A 246 6.70 -4.95 5.36
C THR A 246 5.52 -4.72 6.27
N ASP A 247 5.67 -3.90 7.31
CA ASP A 247 4.58 -3.63 8.24
C ASP A 247 3.55 -2.72 7.59
N ILE A 248 4.01 -1.64 6.95
CA ILE A 248 3.15 -0.69 6.24
C ILE A 248 2.32 -1.43 5.19
N LEU A 249 2.96 -2.26 4.35
CA LEU A 249 2.24 -3.02 3.34
C LEU A 249 1.31 -4.08 3.94
N LYS A 250 1.74 -4.84 4.95
CA LYS A 250 0.88 -5.84 5.60
C LYS A 250 -0.36 -5.18 6.19
N TRP A 251 -0.21 -4.06 6.89
CA TRP A 251 -1.33 -3.34 7.47
C TRP A 251 -2.25 -2.70 6.43
N THR A 252 -1.70 -2.25 5.30
CA THR A 252 -2.48 -1.77 4.16
C THR A 252 -3.28 -2.90 3.52
N LEU A 253 -2.65 -4.05 3.24
CA LEU A 253 -3.28 -5.23 2.65
C LEU A 253 -4.33 -5.85 3.57
N GLU A 254 -4.16 -5.77 4.89
CA GLU A 254 -5.17 -6.22 5.85
C GLU A 254 -6.30 -5.19 6.06
N GLY A 255 -6.24 -4.02 5.39
CA GLY A 255 -7.19 -2.93 5.57
C GLY A 255 -7.12 -2.24 6.95
N LYS A 256 -6.10 -2.54 7.75
CA LYS A 256 -5.89 -1.93 9.08
C LYS A 256 -5.35 -0.51 8.98
N LEU A 257 -4.48 -0.26 7.99
CA LEU A 257 -3.95 1.05 7.64
C LEU A 257 -4.76 1.63 6.47
N PRO A 258 -5.46 2.78 6.63
CA PRO A 258 -6.33 3.33 5.59
C PRO A 258 -5.59 3.62 4.27
N TYR A 259 -6.00 2.95 3.20
CA TYR A 259 -5.46 3.17 1.85
C TYR A 259 -6.50 2.82 0.78
N PHE A 260 -6.89 1.54 0.68
CA PHE A 260 -7.85 1.08 -0.34
C PHE A 260 -9.25 1.68 -0.19
N ALA A 261 -9.79 1.65 1.03
CA ALA A 261 -11.10 2.21 1.35
C ALA A 261 -11.04 3.67 1.82
N ALA A 262 -9.87 4.33 1.74
CA ALA A 262 -9.68 5.68 2.28
C ALA A 262 -10.57 6.72 1.58
N PHE A 263 -10.88 6.51 0.30
CA PHE A 263 -11.70 7.43 -0.50
C PHE A 263 -13.10 7.66 0.08
N LEU A 264 -13.68 6.68 0.80
CA LEU A 264 -14.98 6.83 1.46
C LEU A 264 -14.93 7.88 2.56
N GLU A 265 -13.85 7.87 3.35
CA GLU A 265 -13.67 8.83 4.43
C GLU A 265 -13.26 10.21 3.90
N ILE A 266 -12.50 10.24 2.80
CA ILE A 266 -12.19 11.49 2.08
C ILE A 266 -13.46 12.15 1.58
N GLU A 267 -14.41 11.38 1.03
CA GLU A 267 -15.70 11.91 0.56
C GLU A 267 -16.53 12.50 1.70
N LYS A 268 -16.53 11.87 2.88
CA LYS A 268 -17.18 12.43 4.07
C LYS A 268 -16.56 13.75 4.52
N GLN A 269 -15.24 13.90 4.37
CA GLN A 269 -14.52 15.12 4.78
C GLN A 269 -14.62 16.25 3.76
N LEU A 270 -14.54 15.93 2.46
CA LEU A 270 -14.51 16.91 1.37
C LEU A 270 -15.89 17.14 0.72
N GLY A 271 -16.88 16.32 1.07
CA GLY A 271 -18.21 16.31 0.44
C GLY A 271 -18.23 15.60 -0.92
N PRO A 272 -19.40 15.48 -1.56
CA PRO A 272 -19.54 14.86 -2.88
C PRO A 272 -18.87 15.71 -3.99
N PRO A 273 -18.68 15.15 -5.21
CA PRO A 273 -18.11 15.88 -6.35
C PRO A 273 -18.90 17.15 -6.68
N SER A 274 -18.19 18.26 -6.86
CA SER A 274 -18.78 19.56 -7.23
C SER A 274 -18.90 19.69 -8.75
N ARG A 275 -19.67 20.67 -9.25
CA ARG A 275 -19.77 20.91 -10.70
C ARG A 275 -18.44 21.35 -11.32
N SER A 276 -17.59 22.01 -10.54
CA SER A 276 -16.23 22.43 -10.94
C SER A 276 -15.21 21.28 -10.90
N CYS A 277 -15.51 20.21 -10.15
CA CYS A 277 -14.69 19.01 -10.09
C CYS A 277 -15.57 17.77 -10.29
N PRO A 278 -15.91 17.44 -11.55
CA PRO A 278 -16.88 16.39 -11.87
C PRO A 278 -16.28 14.97 -11.77
N ILE A 279 -15.06 14.82 -11.26
CA ILE A 279 -14.41 13.53 -11.07
C ILE A 279 -14.83 12.98 -9.71
N SER A 280 -15.30 11.73 -9.69
CA SER A 280 -15.74 11.08 -8.45
C SER A 280 -14.58 10.88 -7.47
N THR A 281 -14.90 10.88 -6.17
CA THR A 281 -13.91 10.69 -5.11
C THR A 281 -13.25 9.31 -5.21
N SER A 282 -14.03 8.27 -5.52
CA SER A 282 -13.52 6.93 -5.84
C SER A 282 -12.51 6.96 -6.99
N ARG A 283 -12.84 7.63 -8.10
CA ARG A 283 -11.91 7.76 -9.22
C ARG A 283 -10.62 8.46 -8.81
N MET A 284 -10.67 9.49 -7.98
CA MET A 284 -9.45 10.21 -7.56
C MET A 284 -8.55 9.45 -6.60
N PHE A 285 -9.13 8.65 -5.69
CA PHE A 285 -8.40 8.16 -4.51
C PHE A 285 -8.51 6.66 -4.25
N ARG A 286 -9.22 5.89 -5.08
CA ARG A 286 -9.25 4.42 -4.97
C ARG A 286 -8.00 3.83 -5.63
N PRO A 287 -7.06 3.23 -4.87
CA PRO A 287 -5.95 2.48 -5.43
C PRO A 287 -6.43 1.09 -5.87
N ILE A 288 -5.86 0.56 -6.97
CA ILE A 288 -6.11 -0.83 -7.42
C ILE A 288 -5.14 -1.79 -6.73
N ARG A 289 -3.86 -1.42 -6.71
CA ARG A 289 -2.75 -2.25 -6.24
C ARG A 289 -1.98 -1.53 -5.15
N THR A 290 -1.31 -2.30 -4.31
CA THR A 290 -0.28 -1.74 -3.44
C THR A 290 1.03 -1.57 -4.20
N VAL A 291 1.91 -0.71 -3.69
CA VAL A 291 3.28 -0.61 -4.16
C VAL A 291 4.10 -1.80 -3.64
N THR A 292 5.05 -2.30 -4.42
CA THR A 292 5.92 -3.41 -3.96
C THR A 292 6.80 -2.97 -2.78
N LEU A 293 7.26 -3.93 -1.97
CA LEU A 293 8.08 -3.65 -0.78
C LEU A 293 9.36 -2.87 -1.09
N GLN A 294 9.99 -3.19 -2.23
CA GLN A 294 11.22 -2.54 -2.66
C GLN A 294 10.92 -1.13 -3.16
N LYS A 295 9.84 -0.97 -3.92
CA LYS A 295 9.42 0.31 -4.46
C LYS A 295 8.94 1.28 -3.38
N LEU A 296 8.37 0.80 -2.28
CA LEU A 296 7.98 1.64 -1.14
C LEU A 296 9.20 2.31 -0.49
N GLU A 297 10.25 1.53 -0.23
CA GLU A 297 11.48 2.00 0.40
C GLU A 297 12.21 3.01 -0.50
N SER A 298 12.32 2.71 -1.79
CA SER A 298 12.95 3.60 -2.77
C SER A 298 12.14 4.85 -3.05
N LEU A 299 10.81 4.78 -3.07
CA LEU A 299 9.95 5.94 -3.20
C LEU A 299 10.10 6.89 -2.02
N ALA A 300 10.17 6.37 -0.79
CA ALA A 300 10.44 7.19 0.39
C ALA A 300 11.80 7.90 0.34
N ALA A 301 12.85 7.18 -0.06
CA ALA A 301 14.17 7.78 -0.26
C ALA A 301 14.19 8.81 -1.40
N SER A 302 13.46 8.55 -2.48
CA SER A 302 13.33 9.47 -3.62
C SER A 302 12.61 10.76 -3.22
N ILE A 303 11.52 10.66 -2.43
CA ILE A 303 10.82 11.82 -1.87
C ILE A 303 11.77 12.64 -1.01
N ALA A 304 12.51 12.00 -0.09
CA ALA A 304 13.46 12.69 0.77
C ALA A 304 14.53 13.45 -0.03
N ARG A 305 15.09 12.83 -1.07
CA ARG A 305 16.04 13.48 -1.97
C ARG A 305 15.42 14.68 -2.70
N LYS A 306 14.22 14.51 -3.29
CA LYS A 306 13.52 15.59 -4.01
C LYS A 306 13.37 16.83 -3.14
N ILE A 307 12.98 16.66 -1.88
CA ILE A 307 12.76 17.76 -0.94
C ILE A 307 14.04 18.24 -0.22
N GLY A 308 15.21 17.67 -0.54
CA GLY A 308 16.47 18.00 0.14
C GLY A 308 16.50 17.62 1.62
N LEU A 309 15.76 16.58 2.03
CA LEU A 309 15.74 16.09 3.40
C LEU A 309 16.94 15.16 3.64
N GLU A 310 17.80 15.54 4.58
CA GLU A 310 18.86 14.66 5.07
C GLU A 310 18.26 13.52 5.90
N LEU A 311 18.49 12.28 5.45
CA LEU A 311 17.97 11.09 6.11
C LEU A 311 18.93 10.60 7.19
N PRO A 312 18.43 10.26 8.39
CA PRO A 312 19.25 9.50 9.34
C PRO A 312 19.55 8.11 8.78
N SER A 313 20.61 7.48 9.27
CA SER A 313 20.84 6.06 9.05
C SER A 313 19.67 5.24 9.62
N VAL A 314 19.48 4.04 9.08
CA VAL A 314 18.49 3.08 9.56
C VAL A 314 18.76 2.76 11.02
N ASN A 315 17.72 2.68 11.84
CA ASN A 315 17.83 2.35 13.26
C ASN A 315 18.12 0.84 13.45
N PHE A 316 19.36 0.45 13.12
CA PHE A 316 19.82 -0.94 13.18
C PHE A 316 19.50 -1.58 14.53
N HIS A 317 19.85 -0.91 15.64
CA HIS A 317 19.67 -1.46 16.98
C HIS A 317 18.20 -1.81 17.27
N ALA A 318 17.26 -0.91 16.98
CA ALA A 318 15.86 -1.13 17.27
C ALA A 318 15.23 -2.22 16.36
N ILE A 319 15.59 -2.23 15.07
CA ILE A 319 15.13 -3.25 14.13
C ILE A 319 15.71 -4.63 14.47
N ALA A 320 17.00 -4.70 14.79
CA ALA A 320 17.66 -5.95 15.19
C ALA A 320 17.05 -6.51 16.48
N ALA A 321 16.85 -5.66 17.50
CA ALA A 321 16.18 -6.06 18.73
C ALA A 321 14.76 -6.57 18.46
N ARG A 322 14.03 -5.92 17.55
CA ARG A 322 12.69 -6.36 17.14
C ARG A 322 12.71 -7.73 16.46
N TYR A 323 13.61 -7.98 15.51
CA TYR A 323 13.73 -9.29 14.88
C TYR A 323 14.05 -10.39 15.87
N LEU A 324 15.00 -10.15 16.78
CA LEU A 324 15.34 -11.12 17.82
C LEU A 324 14.13 -11.43 18.72
N LYS A 325 13.34 -10.42 19.10
CA LYS A 325 12.09 -10.63 19.87
C LYS A 325 11.06 -11.43 19.07
N HIS A 326 10.84 -11.10 17.81
CA HIS A 326 9.90 -11.83 16.94
C HIS A 326 10.29 -13.30 16.78
N LEU A 327 11.58 -13.58 16.62
CA LEU A 327 12.12 -14.93 16.54
C LEU A 327 12.27 -15.61 17.92
N SER A 328 11.85 -14.96 19.01
CA SER A 328 11.98 -15.45 20.40
C SER A 328 13.42 -15.82 20.78
N LEU A 329 14.38 -15.09 20.22
CA LEU A 329 15.80 -15.30 20.43
C LEU A 329 16.35 -14.45 21.60
N PRO A 330 17.46 -14.89 22.24
CA PRO A 330 18.06 -14.14 23.34
C PRO A 330 18.63 -12.77 22.93
N VAL A 331 17.82 -11.71 23.07
CA VAL A 331 18.18 -10.34 22.68
C VAL A 331 19.47 -9.87 23.36
N GLU A 332 19.56 -10.04 24.68
CA GLU A 332 20.70 -9.59 25.49
C GLU A 332 22.02 -10.28 25.11
N LYS A 333 21.94 -11.52 24.58
CA LYS A 333 23.12 -12.31 24.20
C LYS A 333 23.55 -12.06 22.76
N ILE A 334 22.66 -11.69 21.85
CA ILE A 334 22.95 -11.60 20.40
C ILE A 334 23.11 -10.14 19.95
N LEU A 335 22.30 -9.22 20.48
CA LEU A 335 22.26 -7.84 20.04
C LEU A 335 23.60 -7.08 20.23
N PRO A 336 24.33 -7.21 21.35
CA PRO A 336 25.60 -6.50 21.53
C PRO A 336 26.64 -6.87 20.46
N GLN A 337 26.71 -8.15 20.09
CA GLN A 337 27.63 -8.66 19.09
C GLN A 337 27.16 -8.33 17.68
N ALA A 338 25.85 -8.30 17.45
CA ALA A 338 25.31 -7.82 16.18
C ALA A 338 25.66 -6.35 15.94
N CYS A 339 25.65 -5.52 16.99
CA CYS A 339 26.09 -4.14 16.89
C CYS A 339 27.59 -4.05 16.54
N GLN A 340 28.44 -4.89 17.13
CA GLN A 340 29.87 -4.95 16.78
C GLN A 340 30.08 -5.37 15.31
N VAL A 341 29.37 -6.40 14.84
CA VAL A 341 29.44 -6.83 13.43
C VAL A 341 28.94 -5.74 12.48
N TYR A 342 27.88 -5.01 12.86
CA TYR A 342 27.38 -3.88 12.10
C TYR A 342 28.41 -2.76 12.00
N GLU A 343 29.08 -2.39 13.10
CA GLU A 343 30.16 -1.40 13.10
C GLU A 343 31.35 -1.82 12.22
N TRP A 344 31.61 -3.12 12.07
CA TRP A 344 32.66 -3.66 11.21
C TRP A 344 32.24 -3.87 9.75
N SER A 345 30.94 -3.78 9.45
CA SER A 345 30.44 -3.96 8.09
C SER A 345 30.73 -2.74 7.23
N MET A 346 31.11 -2.98 5.97
CA MET A 346 31.42 -1.93 4.99
C MET A 346 30.33 -1.89 3.91
N PRO A 347 29.75 -0.73 3.58
CA PRO A 347 30.03 0.60 4.15
C PRO A 347 29.49 0.77 5.58
N PRO A 348 30.08 1.69 6.37
CA PRO A 348 29.55 2.05 7.67
C PRO A 348 28.21 2.76 7.47
N GLU A 349 27.24 2.37 8.29
CA GLU A 349 25.87 2.91 8.32
C GLU A 349 24.99 2.56 7.11
N LEU A 350 23.81 2.04 7.43
CA LEU A 350 22.82 1.64 6.44
C LEU A 350 21.87 2.79 6.15
N TYR A 351 21.75 3.20 4.90
CA TYR A 351 20.86 4.27 4.46
C TYR A 351 19.78 3.74 3.51
N LEU A 352 18.61 4.40 3.53
CA LEU A 352 17.60 4.17 2.51
C LEU A 352 18.14 4.60 1.15
N SER A 353 17.77 3.88 0.10
CA SER A 353 18.25 4.11 -1.24
C SER A 353 17.09 4.33 -2.17
N ASP A 354 17.18 5.35 -3.01
CA ASP A 354 16.21 5.67 -4.05
C ASP A 354 16.27 4.72 -5.25
N ASN A 355 17.33 3.90 -5.33
CA ASN A 355 17.47 2.89 -6.37
C ASN A 355 16.62 1.65 -6.06
N ASP A 356 15.61 1.42 -6.91
CA ASP A 356 14.72 0.27 -6.89
C ASP A 356 15.42 -1.09 -6.97
N SER A 357 16.68 -1.16 -7.43
CA SER A 357 17.43 -2.43 -7.55
C SER A 357 18.32 -2.73 -6.34
N ARG A 358 18.48 -1.79 -5.40
CA ARG A 358 19.34 -2.00 -4.23
C ARG A 358 18.66 -2.96 -3.25
N LEU A 359 19.47 -3.77 -2.57
CA LEU A 359 18.99 -4.63 -1.48
C LEU A 359 18.31 -3.77 -0.40
N PRO A 360 17.07 -4.12 0.01
CA PRO A 360 16.38 -3.38 1.04
C PRO A 360 17.12 -3.41 2.37
N SER A 361 17.12 -2.28 3.07
CA SER A 361 17.85 -2.12 4.33
C SER A 361 17.49 -3.18 5.37
N ARG A 362 16.22 -3.53 5.50
CA ARG A 362 15.72 -4.58 6.39
C ARG A 362 16.39 -5.95 6.17
N VAL A 363 16.72 -6.27 4.92
CA VAL A 363 17.41 -7.52 4.54
C VAL A 363 18.86 -7.49 5.00
N CYS A 364 19.53 -6.33 4.89
CA CYS A 364 20.88 -6.16 5.42
C CYS A 364 20.92 -6.34 6.95
N VAL A 365 19.94 -5.81 7.68
CA VAL A 365 19.84 -5.99 9.15
C VAL A 365 19.70 -7.48 9.50
N MET A 366 18.78 -8.19 8.85
CA MET A 366 18.62 -9.64 9.06
C MET A 366 19.89 -10.42 8.70
N SER A 367 20.56 -10.04 7.62
CA SER A 367 21.81 -10.68 7.19
C SER A 367 22.92 -10.54 8.24
N ILE A 368 23.05 -9.36 8.86
CA ILE A 368 23.99 -9.14 9.97
C ILE A 368 23.64 -10.02 11.17
N LEU A 369 22.35 -10.14 11.52
CA LEU A 369 21.90 -11.04 12.59
C LEU A 369 22.27 -12.50 12.30
N ILE A 370 22.04 -12.98 11.07
CA ILE A 370 22.41 -14.34 10.66
C ILE A 370 23.91 -14.56 10.80
N VAL A 371 24.74 -13.64 10.28
CA VAL A 371 26.20 -13.73 10.41
C VAL A 371 26.62 -13.74 11.88
N THR A 372 26.02 -12.86 12.70
CA THR A 372 26.30 -12.79 14.14
C THR A 372 25.97 -14.10 14.85
N MET A 373 24.79 -14.68 14.59
CA MET A 373 24.40 -15.97 15.15
C MET A 373 25.34 -17.10 14.71
N ARG A 374 25.76 -17.10 13.44
CA ARG A 374 26.72 -18.10 12.94
C ARG A 374 28.07 -18.01 13.64
N ILE A 375 28.55 -16.80 13.94
CA ILE A 375 29.80 -16.58 14.68
C ILE A 375 29.62 -16.97 16.16
N LEU A 376 28.56 -16.48 16.81
CA LEU A 376 28.30 -16.69 18.24
C LEU A 376 28.07 -18.14 18.62
N TYR A 377 27.40 -18.90 17.77
CA TYR A 377 27.01 -20.29 18.03
C TYR A 377 27.84 -21.30 17.24
N ASP A 378 28.89 -20.84 16.55
CA ASP A 378 29.80 -21.66 15.73
C ASP A 378 29.06 -22.59 14.74
N LEU A 379 28.04 -22.04 14.06
CA LEU A 379 27.19 -22.76 13.11
C LEU A 379 27.85 -22.91 11.72
N ASN A 380 29.18 -22.91 11.66
CA ASN A 380 29.93 -22.89 10.42
C ASN A 380 30.21 -24.30 9.88
N GLY A 381 30.39 -24.42 8.55
CA GLY A 381 30.93 -25.62 7.91
C GLY A 381 30.11 -26.91 8.09
N GLY A 382 28.77 -26.84 8.00
CA GLY A 382 27.90 -28.02 8.13
C GLY A 382 27.67 -28.51 9.57
N LYS A 383 28.26 -27.86 10.59
CA LYS A 383 28.01 -28.19 12.01
C LYS A 383 26.54 -28.09 12.39
N TRP A 384 25.79 -27.16 11.81
CA TRP A 384 24.37 -27.02 12.06
C TRP A 384 23.57 -28.25 11.57
N GLU A 385 23.94 -28.87 10.45
CA GLU A 385 23.32 -30.09 9.92
C GLU A 385 23.59 -31.29 10.85
N LEU A 386 24.80 -31.37 11.40
CA LEU A 386 25.18 -32.37 12.40
C LEU A 386 24.39 -32.19 13.71
N ILE A 387 24.27 -30.97 14.21
CA ILE A 387 23.51 -30.66 15.44
C ILE A 387 22.03 -30.95 15.25
N SER A 388 21.45 -30.61 14.09
CA SER A 388 20.05 -30.89 13.75
C SER A 388 19.80 -32.40 13.65
N SER A 389 20.72 -33.13 13.00
CA SER A 389 20.62 -34.60 12.87
C SER A 389 20.76 -35.32 14.23
N CYS A 390 21.61 -34.82 15.13
CA CYS A 390 21.74 -35.33 16.49
C CYS A 390 20.53 -34.99 17.38
N SER A 391 19.89 -33.83 17.17
CA SER A 391 18.68 -33.43 17.90
C SER A 391 17.52 -34.41 17.68
N ASN A 392 17.30 -34.85 16.45
CA ASN A 392 16.23 -35.80 16.11
C ASN A 392 16.48 -37.19 16.71
N ASN A 393 17.74 -37.61 16.78
CA ASN A 393 18.12 -38.87 17.41
C ASN A 393 18.00 -38.82 18.96
N LEU A 394 18.23 -37.65 19.58
CA LEU A 394 18.09 -37.49 21.03
C LEU A 394 16.62 -37.61 21.48
N VAL A 395 15.66 -37.15 20.67
CA VAL A 395 14.23 -37.33 20.94
C VAL A 395 13.85 -38.82 20.92
N SER A 396 14.40 -39.60 20.00
CA SER A 396 14.19 -41.06 19.94
C SER A 396 14.86 -41.85 21.08
N ALA A 397 15.94 -41.30 21.67
CA ALA A 397 16.69 -41.94 22.76
C ALA A 397 16.10 -41.65 24.15
N VAL A 398 15.36 -40.54 24.31
CA VAL A 398 14.64 -40.24 25.56
C VAL A 398 13.39 -41.11 25.72
N GLU A 399 12.76 -41.54 24.62
CA GLU A 399 11.66 -42.52 24.67
C GLU A 399 12.12 -43.95 25.00
N ASN A 400 13.39 -44.28 24.71
CA ASN A 400 13.98 -45.57 25.02
C ASN A 400 15.10 -45.40 26.05
N GLY A 401 14.73 -45.27 27.33
CA GLY A 401 15.62 -44.98 28.46
C GLY A 401 16.99 -45.68 28.44
N ALA A 402 17.94 -45.07 27.74
CA ALA A 402 19.33 -45.51 27.64
C ALA A 402 20.24 -44.32 27.96
N GLY A 403 21.14 -44.55 28.91
CA GLY A 403 22.00 -43.55 29.53
C GLY A 403 22.97 -42.86 28.57
N GLU A 404 23.48 -41.73 29.08
CA GLU A 404 24.54 -40.87 28.55
C GLU A 404 25.33 -41.41 27.35
N CYS A 405 24.99 -40.92 26.16
CA CYS A 405 25.83 -41.07 24.97
C CYS A 405 26.88 -39.94 24.92
N GLY A 406 28.05 -40.19 25.50
CA GLY A 406 29.24 -39.38 25.24
C GLY A 406 29.78 -39.65 23.83
N PHE A 407 29.45 -38.80 22.86
CA PHE A 407 30.10 -38.81 21.55
C PHE A 407 30.96 -37.57 21.34
N SER A 408 32.28 -37.81 21.30
CA SER A 408 33.31 -36.86 20.86
C SER A 408 33.47 -36.99 19.34
N CYS A 409 33.04 -35.99 18.58
CA CYS A 409 33.29 -35.91 17.14
C CYS A 409 34.65 -35.24 16.86
N ASN A 410 35.73 -36.03 16.83
CA ASN A 410 36.96 -35.62 16.16
C ASN A 410 36.82 -35.90 14.66
N ALA A 411 36.40 -34.90 13.89
CA ALA A 411 36.56 -34.93 12.44
C ALA A 411 37.97 -34.40 12.09
N ARG A 412 38.97 -35.28 12.12
CA ARG A 412 40.26 -35.04 11.46
C ARG A 412 40.27 -35.86 10.17
N GLY A 413 40.40 -35.16 9.05
CA GLY A 413 40.53 -35.74 7.72
C GLY A 413 41.71 -36.69 7.61
N ALA A 414 41.53 -37.66 6.72
CA ALA A 414 42.48 -38.71 6.38
C ALA A 414 43.88 -38.17 6.06
N VAL A 415 44.89 -38.69 6.76
CA VAL A 415 46.17 -39.10 6.17
C VAL A 415 46.73 -40.25 7.00
N THR A 416 47.07 -41.35 6.33
CA THR A 416 47.84 -42.49 6.82
C THR A 416 49.24 -42.04 7.29
N GLU A 417 49.67 -42.47 8.47
CA GLU A 417 50.73 -43.49 8.66
C GLU A 417 51.05 -43.66 10.15
N GLU A 418 51.45 -44.88 10.49
CA GLU A 418 51.83 -45.35 11.83
C GLU A 418 53.08 -44.62 12.33
N ASP A 419 53.12 -44.21 13.60
CA ASP A 419 54.15 -44.74 14.50
C ASP A 419 53.90 -44.42 15.99
N SER A 420 54.56 -45.22 16.81
CA SER A 420 54.26 -45.50 18.21
C SER A 420 54.87 -44.53 19.23
N ALA A 421 54.24 -44.49 20.41
CA ALA A 421 54.78 -44.16 21.74
C ALA A 421 55.03 -42.69 22.14
N SER A 422 54.27 -42.17 23.10
CA SER A 422 54.62 -42.13 24.54
C SER A 422 53.69 -41.20 25.31
N ARG A 423 53.50 -41.54 26.59
CA ARG A 423 52.62 -40.86 27.55
C ARG A 423 53.19 -39.48 27.92
N ASP A 424 52.32 -38.49 28.05
CA ASP A 424 52.30 -37.63 29.24
C ASP A 424 50.91 -37.03 29.46
N SER A 425 50.56 -36.95 30.73
CA SER A 425 49.25 -36.62 31.29
C SER A 425 49.12 -35.11 31.53
N ASP A 426 47.88 -34.61 31.36
CA ASP A 426 47.29 -33.33 31.83
C ASP A 426 47.67 -32.01 31.10
N PRO A 427 46.84 -30.93 31.16
CA PRO A 427 45.40 -30.81 31.43
C PRO A 427 44.69 -29.86 30.41
N HIS A 428 43.77 -30.35 29.57
CA HIS A 428 42.93 -29.47 28.73
C HIS A 428 41.48 -29.95 28.62
N ASP A 429 40.78 -30.03 29.75
CA ASP A 429 39.34 -30.30 29.75
C ASP A 429 38.48 -29.04 29.51
N SER A 430 39.09 -27.85 29.55
CA SER A 430 38.36 -26.58 29.33
C SER A 430 37.82 -26.44 27.90
N THR A 431 38.53 -26.96 26.90
CA THR A 431 38.12 -26.90 25.48
C THR A 431 37.00 -27.89 25.15
N SER A 432 36.95 -29.04 25.85
CA SER A 432 35.89 -30.05 25.71
C SER A 432 34.57 -29.54 26.29
N VAL A 433 34.62 -28.85 27.42
CA VAL A 433 33.44 -28.29 28.09
C VAL A 433 32.89 -27.06 27.36
N LEU A 434 33.78 -26.19 26.86
CA LEU A 434 33.38 -25.01 26.05
C LEU A 434 32.70 -25.43 24.73
N SER A 435 33.22 -26.45 24.05
CA SER A 435 32.62 -26.96 22.81
C SER A 435 31.30 -27.71 23.03
N LYS A 436 31.17 -28.45 24.14
CA LYS A 436 29.89 -29.07 24.54
C LYS A 436 28.83 -28.02 24.90
N LYS A 437 29.22 -26.96 25.62
CA LYS A 437 28.31 -25.87 25.98
C LYS A 437 27.87 -25.05 24.76
N SER A 438 28.78 -24.75 23.83
CA SER A 438 28.43 -24.07 22.58
C SER A 438 27.49 -24.90 21.71
N ASN A 439 27.70 -26.22 21.64
CA ASN A 439 26.82 -27.14 20.91
C ASN A 439 25.42 -27.23 21.53
N TYR A 440 25.32 -27.24 22.86
CA TYR A 440 24.03 -27.22 23.56
C TYR A 440 23.27 -25.91 23.31
N ASP A 441 23.97 -24.77 23.41
CA ASP A 441 23.41 -23.45 23.13
C ASP A 441 22.96 -23.32 21.66
N ALA A 442 23.70 -23.90 20.72
CA ALA A 442 23.37 -23.95 19.30
C ALA A 442 22.15 -24.83 19.01
N SER A 443 22.07 -26.02 19.63
CA SER A 443 20.90 -26.91 19.49
C SER A 443 19.63 -26.24 20.02
N LYS A 444 19.72 -25.56 21.18
CA LYS A 444 18.60 -24.79 21.73
C LYS A 444 18.16 -23.66 20.81
N LEU A 445 19.10 -22.93 20.20
CA LEU A 445 18.80 -21.89 19.22
C LEU A 445 18.03 -22.44 18.01
N LEU A 446 18.52 -23.55 17.43
CA LEU A 446 17.90 -24.16 16.25
C LEU A 446 16.49 -24.66 16.53
N LYS A 447 16.24 -25.26 17.70
CA LYS A 447 14.89 -25.67 18.12
C LYS A 447 13.92 -24.49 18.22
N ILE A 448 14.36 -23.38 18.82
CA ILE A 448 13.54 -22.17 18.90
C ILE A 448 13.19 -21.67 17.49
N LEU A 449 14.17 -21.67 16.56
CA LEU A 449 13.95 -21.25 15.18
C LEU A 449 12.99 -22.18 14.43
N GLU A 450 13.08 -23.49 14.62
CA GLU A 450 12.19 -24.49 14.01
C GLU A 450 10.75 -24.34 14.53
N GLU A 451 10.57 -24.20 15.84
CA GLU A 451 9.26 -23.92 16.45
C GLU A 451 8.66 -22.62 15.88
N LYS A 452 9.47 -21.55 15.82
CA LYS A 452 9.04 -20.24 15.31
C LYS A 452 8.77 -20.23 13.82
N TYR A 453 9.46 -21.03 13.02
CA TYR A 453 9.21 -21.13 11.59
C TYR A 453 7.78 -21.59 11.29
N ASN A 454 7.28 -22.58 12.05
CA ASN A 454 5.92 -23.08 11.91
C ASN A 454 4.87 -22.04 12.37
N GLU A 455 5.18 -21.22 13.38
CA GLU A 455 4.32 -20.14 13.84
C GLU A 455 4.32 -18.91 12.89
N LEU A 456 5.45 -18.62 12.25
CA LEU A 456 5.66 -17.50 11.34
C LEU A 456 5.29 -17.82 9.89
N SER A 457 4.68 -18.98 9.62
CA SER A 457 3.98 -19.27 8.37
C SER A 457 2.77 -18.32 8.27
N ASP A 458 3.09 -17.10 7.86
CA ASP A 458 2.29 -15.90 8.01
C ASP A 458 1.11 -15.97 7.03
N THR A 459 -0.05 -16.37 7.54
CA THR A 459 -1.32 -16.20 6.84
C THR A 459 -1.87 -14.83 7.22
N TYR A 460 -2.28 -14.05 6.21
CA TYR A 460 -2.97 -12.77 6.44
C TYR A 460 -4.16 -12.97 7.38
N ASP A 461 -4.48 -11.98 8.22
CA ASP A 461 -5.61 -12.10 9.16
C ASP A 461 -6.92 -12.49 8.47
N PHE A 462 -7.14 -11.99 7.24
CA PHE A 462 -8.31 -12.32 6.44
C PHE A 462 -8.31 -13.76 5.89
N SER A 463 -7.17 -14.44 5.88
CA SER A 463 -7.03 -15.82 5.37
C SER A 463 -7.26 -16.90 6.44
N LYS A 464 -7.57 -16.51 7.69
CA LYS A 464 -7.80 -17.44 8.80
C LYS A 464 -9.07 -18.28 8.61
N ASP A 465 -10.11 -17.69 8.06
CA ASP A 465 -11.41 -18.34 7.84
C ASP A 465 -12.21 -17.60 6.76
N LEU A 466 -13.23 -18.27 6.22
CA LEU A 466 -14.06 -17.73 5.15
C LEU A 466 -14.80 -16.45 5.57
N GLN A 467 -15.24 -16.33 6.82
CA GLN A 467 -15.96 -15.14 7.29
C GLN A 467 -15.01 -13.93 7.35
N SER A 468 -13.80 -14.10 7.89
CA SER A 468 -12.77 -13.06 7.89
C SER A 468 -12.40 -12.62 6.48
N TYR A 469 -12.32 -13.56 5.53
CA TYR A 469 -12.07 -13.26 4.12
C TYR A 469 -13.22 -12.47 3.49
N LEU A 470 -14.47 -12.91 3.67
CA LEU A 470 -15.64 -12.24 3.12
C LEU A 470 -15.83 -10.84 3.72
N LEU A 471 -15.52 -10.65 5.01
CA LEU A 471 -15.57 -9.34 5.68
C LEU A 471 -14.49 -8.41 5.13
N TYR A 472 -13.30 -8.93 4.88
CA TYR A 472 -12.24 -8.19 4.21
C TYR A 472 -12.65 -7.78 2.79
N CYS A 473 -13.22 -8.69 2.01
CA CYS A 473 -13.74 -8.38 0.67
C CYS A 473 -14.79 -7.27 0.71
N LYS A 474 -15.77 -7.35 1.62
CA LYS A 474 -16.83 -6.33 1.78
C LYS A 474 -16.25 -4.96 2.16
N ASN A 475 -15.35 -4.91 3.13
CA ASN A 475 -14.91 -3.66 3.74
C ASN A 475 -13.71 -2.99 3.05
N VAL A 476 -12.91 -3.76 2.29
CA VAL A 476 -11.63 -3.29 1.73
C VAL A 476 -11.64 -3.41 0.21
N VAL A 477 -11.88 -4.60 -0.33
CA VAL A 477 -11.77 -4.86 -1.78
C VAL A 477 -12.91 -4.19 -2.55
N PHE A 478 -14.14 -4.43 -2.09
CA PHE A 478 -15.37 -3.93 -2.67
C PHE A 478 -15.95 -2.73 -1.92
N ALA A 479 -15.13 -2.08 -1.08
CA ALA A 479 -15.54 -0.87 -0.37
C ALA A 479 -16.11 0.15 -1.35
N GLY A 480 -17.27 0.72 -1.04
CA GLY A 480 -17.91 1.78 -1.84
C GLY A 480 -18.43 1.35 -3.21
N LEU A 481 -18.48 0.06 -3.52
CA LEU A 481 -19.23 -0.43 -4.67
C LEU A 481 -20.70 -0.57 -4.26
N GLU A 482 -21.49 0.43 -4.62
CA GLU A 482 -22.95 0.33 -4.56
C GLU A 482 -23.44 -0.38 -5.85
N PRO A 483 -24.51 -1.20 -5.76
CA PRO A 483 -25.17 -1.75 -6.94
C PRO A 483 -25.50 -0.63 -7.94
N ALA A 484 -25.52 -0.95 -9.23
CA ALA A 484 -25.95 0.04 -10.22
C ALA A 484 -27.39 0.47 -9.88
N TYR A 485 -27.60 1.78 -9.75
CA TYR A 485 -28.88 2.38 -9.35
C TYR A 485 -30.10 1.68 -9.98
N ASP A 486 -31.08 1.37 -9.11
CA ASP A 486 -32.43 0.80 -9.34
C ASP A 486 -32.68 -0.70 -9.15
N ASP A 487 -31.70 -1.53 -8.77
CA ASP A 487 -31.99 -2.92 -8.38
C ASP A 487 -31.95 -3.13 -6.86
N HIS A 488 -33.00 -2.67 -6.17
CA HIS A 488 -33.20 -2.94 -4.74
C HIS A 488 -33.23 -4.43 -4.41
N GLU A 489 -33.53 -5.30 -5.39
CA GLU A 489 -33.46 -6.76 -5.20
C GLU A 489 -32.01 -7.23 -5.17
N GLU A 490 -31.11 -6.66 -5.97
CA GLU A 490 -29.67 -6.98 -5.91
C GLU A 490 -29.07 -6.60 -4.55
N GLU A 491 -29.36 -5.41 -4.05
CA GLU A 491 -28.92 -4.95 -2.71
C GLU A 491 -29.44 -5.88 -1.61
N ARG A 492 -30.74 -6.21 -1.67
CA ARG A 492 -31.39 -7.11 -0.70
C ARG A 492 -30.83 -8.52 -0.76
N ILE A 493 -30.55 -9.04 -1.96
CA ILE A 493 -29.91 -10.35 -2.15
C ILE A 493 -28.50 -10.36 -1.54
N ILE A 494 -27.72 -9.29 -1.74
CA ILE A 494 -26.37 -9.16 -1.15
C ILE A 494 -26.46 -9.16 0.38
N GLU A 495 -27.41 -8.42 0.95
CA GLU A 495 -27.65 -8.39 2.40
C GLU A 495 -28.14 -9.75 2.94
N ASP A 496 -29.10 -10.40 2.28
CA ASP A 496 -29.62 -11.71 2.66
C ASP A 496 -28.50 -12.79 2.63
N PHE A 497 -27.64 -12.77 1.60
CA PHE A 497 -26.48 -13.66 1.54
C PHE A 497 -25.51 -13.35 2.69
N TRP A 498 -25.26 -12.07 2.97
CA TRP A 498 -24.37 -11.66 4.05
C TRP A 498 -24.89 -12.13 5.41
N ASP A 499 -26.19 -11.96 5.68
CA ASP A 499 -26.86 -12.41 6.91
C ASP A 499 -26.89 -13.93 7.04
N PHE A 500 -27.08 -14.64 5.92
CA PHE A 500 -26.94 -16.10 5.86
C PHE A 500 -25.54 -16.55 6.31
N TYR A 501 -24.48 -15.91 5.79
CA TYR A 501 -23.11 -16.22 6.19
C TYR A 501 -22.82 -15.86 7.65
N GLN A 502 -23.38 -14.77 8.18
CA GLN A 502 -23.20 -14.40 9.58
C GLN A 502 -23.95 -15.33 10.55
N SER A 503 -25.13 -15.82 10.16
CA SER A 503 -26.01 -16.65 11.00
C SER A 503 -25.57 -18.13 11.10
N HIS A 504 -24.85 -18.67 10.12
CA HIS A 504 -24.36 -20.06 10.12
C HIS A 504 -23.18 -20.35 11.07
N LYS A 505 -22.87 -19.44 12.00
CA LYS A 505 -21.88 -19.59 13.07
C LYS A 505 -22.11 -20.76 14.03
N VAL A 506 -23.29 -21.40 14.01
CA VAL A 506 -23.74 -22.33 15.07
C VAL A 506 -23.64 -23.80 14.67
N PHE A 507 -23.47 -24.15 13.39
CA PHE A 507 -23.25 -25.53 13.00
C PHE A 507 -21.76 -25.84 12.92
N TYR A 508 -21.22 -26.29 14.06
CA TYR A 508 -20.04 -27.14 14.09
C TYR A 508 -20.20 -28.23 13.02
N PHE A 509 -19.29 -28.29 12.06
CA PHE A 509 -19.07 -29.51 11.31
C PHE A 509 -18.67 -30.59 12.32
N PRO A 510 -19.42 -31.70 12.45
CA PRO A 510 -18.93 -32.86 13.16
C PRO A 510 -17.64 -33.29 12.46
N ARG A 511 -16.55 -33.41 13.22
CA ARG A 511 -15.43 -34.23 12.78
C ARG A 511 -15.94 -35.67 12.80
N ASP A 512 -16.17 -36.22 11.63
CA ASP A 512 -16.12 -37.67 11.42
C ASP A 512 -14.69 -38.06 10.99
#